data_AF-A0A345YEL7-F1
#
_entry.id   AF-A0A345YEL7-F1
#
_cell.length_a   1.000
_cell.length_b   1.000
_cell.length_c   1.000
_cell.angle_alpha   90.00
_cell.angle_beta   90.00
_cell.angle_gamma   90.00
#
_symmetry.space_group_name_H-M   'P 1'
#
loop_
_entity.id
_entity.type
_entity.pdbx_description
1 polymer ?
#
loop_
_entity_poly.entity_id
_entity_poly.type
_entity_poly.pdbx_seq_one_letter_code
_entity_poly.pdbx_strand_id
1 'polypeptide(L)'
;MKVSRSASPESARHLEESGATGRTLTVDRAGRDQRRRDNMRGTQTRSGTDRDESPPAVFRESQNASVRNIPSSDNRSSGAQIGNQIRNVPDGGRCRIEICD
;
A
#
# COMPACT_ATOMS: atom_id res chain seq x y z
N MET A 1 -2.88 -2.96 11.39
CA MET A 1 -3.58 -3.51 10.22
C MET A 1 -2.78 -4.68 9.72
N LYS A 2 -3.46 -5.76 9.36
CA LYS A 2 -2.84 -7.03 8.99
C LYS A 2 -3.01 -7.28 7.49
N VAL A 3 -1.95 -7.66 6.82
CA VAL A 3 -1.96 -8.13 5.42
C VAL A 3 -1.57 -9.59 5.44
N SER A 4 -2.41 -10.45 4.86
CA SER A 4 -2.14 -11.88 4.80
C SER A 4 -1.16 -12.16 3.66
N ARG A 5 0.00 -12.75 3.97
CA ARG A 5 0.97 -13.14 2.94
C ARG A 5 0.44 -14.30 2.11
N SER A 6 -0.32 -15.23 2.68
CA SER A 6 -0.98 -16.29 1.89
C SER A 6 -2.02 -15.75 0.87
N ALA A 7 -2.71 -14.64 1.17
CA ALA A 7 -3.68 -14.04 0.26
C ALA A 7 -3.10 -13.02 -0.74
N SER A 8 -1.99 -12.37 -0.39
CA SER A 8 -1.33 -11.33 -1.21
C SER A 8 0.20 -11.44 -1.10
N PRO A 9 0.81 -12.55 -1.55
CA PRO A 9 2.23 -12.83 -1.34
C PRO A 9 3.17 -11.77 -1.95
N GLU A 10 2.86 -11.26 -3.14
CA GLU A 10 3.74 -10.29 -3.83
C GLU A 10 3.66 -8.90 -3.18
N SER A 11 2.47 -8.46 -2.79
CA SER A 11 2.30 -7.20 -2.05
C SER A 11 2.90 -7.29 -0.64
N ALA A 12 2.72 -8.42 0.07
CA ALA A 12 3.34 -8.64 1.37
C ALA A 12 4.87 -8.57 1.28
N ARG A 13 5.47 -9.23 0.29
CA ARG A 13 6.90 -9.15 0.01
C ARG A 13 7.36 -7.72 -0.27
N HIS A 14 6.60 -6.96 -1.06
CA HIS A 14 6.94 -5.56 -1.36
C HIS A 14 6.85 -4.65 -0.12
N LEU A 15 5.89 -4.88 0.78
CA LEU A 15 5.78 -4.18 2.07
C LEU A 15 6.97 -4.48 3.00
N GLU A 16 7.48 -5.71 2.99
CA GLU A 16 8.68 -6.09 3.73
C GLU A 16 9.95 -5.46 3.14
N GLU A 17 10.16 -5.61 1.83
CA GLU A 17 11.37 -5.12 1.14
C GLU A 17 11.51 -3.59 1.16
N SER A 18 10.38 -2.86 1.16
CA SER A 18 10.37 -1.40 1.27
C SER A 18 10.47 -0.88 2.72
N GLY A 19 10.42 -1.76 3.72
CA GLY A 19 10.41 -1.36 5.13
C GLY A 19 9.10 -0.68 5.58
N ALA A 20 7.99 -0.92 4.88
CA ALA A 20 6.67 -0.43 5.28
C ALA A 20 6.10 -1.22 6.47
N THR A 21 6.47 -2.51 6.59
CA THR A 21 6.09 -3.37 7.71
C THR A 21 6.66 -2.85 9.02
N GLY A 22 5.82 -2.83 10.06
CA GLY A 22 6.21 -2.38 11.39
C GLY A 22 6.28 -0.86 11.57
N ARG A 23 6.12 -0.08 10.50
CA ARG A 23 6.16 1.38 10.56
C ARG A 23 4.83 1.95 11.01
N THR A 24 4.85 3.02 11.78
CA THR A 24 3.63 3.79 12.02
C THR A 24 3.34 4.67 10.81
N LEU A 25 2.12 4.59 10.32
CA LEU A 25 1.61 5.32 9.16
C LEU A 25 0.37 6.11 9.57
N THR A 26 0.23 7.31 9.02
CA THR A 26 -0.87 8.23 9.33
C THR A 26 -1.84 8.23 8.17
N VAL A 27 -3.10 7.93 8.43
CA VAL A 27 -4.16 7.99 7.41
C VAL A 27 -4.38 9.44 7.00
N ASP A 28 -4.21 9.71 5.71
CA ASP A 28 -4.45 11.01 5.10
C ASP A 28 -5.09 10.78 3.73
N ARG A 29 -6.42 10.86 3.66
CA ARG A 29 -7.15 10.61 2.40
C ARG A 29 -7.07 11.78 1.44
N ALA A 30 -6.98 13.01 1.94
CA ALA A 30 -6.94 14.22 1.13
C ALA A 30 -5.68 14.28 0.25
N GLY A 31 -4.52 13.88 0.79
CA GLY A 31 -3.26 13.85 0.05
C GLY A 31 -3.09 12.67 -0.93
N ARG A 32 -4.04 11.72 -0.97
CA ARG A 32 -3.88 10.45 -1.69
C ARG A 32 -3.59 10.62 -3.17
N ASP A 33 -4.41 11.41 -3.85
CA ASP A 33 -4.36 11.52 -5.31
C ASP A 33 -3.11 12.26 -5.79
N GLN A 34 -2.56 13.17 -4.97
CA GLN A 34 -1.29 13.81 -5.24
C GLN A 34 -0.14 12.81 -5.08
N ARG A 35 -0.06 12.11 -3.94
CA ARG A 35 0.99 11.12 -3.66
C ARG A 35 1.01 10.01 -4.70
N ARG A 36 -0.15 9.50 -5.10
CA ARG A 36 -0.27 8.49 -6.16
C ARG A 36 0.26 8.98 -7.50
N ARG A 37 -0.07 10.22 -7.91
CA ARG A 37 0.45 10.80 -9.14
C ARG A 37 1.96 10.94 -9.11
N ASP A 38 2.52 11.39 -7.98
CA ASP A 38 3.95 11.61 -7.83
C ASP A 38 4.74 10.29 -7.83
N ASN A 39 4.30 9.29 -7.06
CA ASN A 39 4.92 7.97 -7.01
C ASN A 39 4.89 7.24 -8.36
N MET A 40 3.83 7.45 -9.15
CA MET A 40 3.67 6.80 -10.46
C MET A 40 4.51 7.42 -11.57
N ARG A 41 5.17 8.56 -11.34
CA ARG A 41 6.01 9.21 -12.36
C ARG A 41 7.17 8.30 -12.75
N GLY A 42 7.26 7.98 -14.04
CA GLY A 42 8.32 7.14 -14.60
C GLY A 42 8.05 5.64 -14.58
N THR A 43 6.99 5.17 -13.90
CA THR A 43 6.64 3.74 -13.89
C THR A 43 5.58 3.45 -14.94
N GLN A 44 5.98 2.74 -16.00
CA GLN A 44 5.07 2.30 -17.06
C GLN A 44 4.06 1.26 -16.57
N THR A 45 2.85 1.30 -17.12
CA THR A 45 1.83 0.28 -16.91
C THR A 45 2.19 -0.99 -17.68
N ARG A 46 1.89 -2.16 -17.11
CA ARG A 46 2.05 -3.46 -17.77
C ARG A 46 0.76 -4.26 -17.66
N SER A 47 0.37 -4.93 -18.75
CA SER A 47 -0.85 -5.74 -18.78
C SER A 47 -0.78 -6.88 -17.75
N GLY A 48 -1.91 -7.15 -17.07
CA GLY A 48 -2.00 -8.18 -16.03
C GLY A 48 -1.39 -7.80 -14.68
N THR A 49 -0.85 -6.58 -14.54
CA THR A 49 -0.26 -6.09 -13.30
C THR A 49 -0.80 -4.73 -12.91
N ASP A 50 -0.81 -4.46 -11.61
CA ASP A 50 -1.03 -3.13 -11.06
C ASP A 50 0.29 -2.59 -10.49
N ARG A 51 0.46 -1.26 -10.52
CA ARG A 51 1.57 -0.57 -9.86
C ARG A 51 1.26 -0.43 -8.38
N ASP A 52 1.82 -1.32 -7.58
CA ASP A 52 1.70 -1.32 -6.12
C ASP A 52 2.62 -0.26 -5.50
N GLU A 53 2.13 0.41 -4.47
CA GLU A 53 2.81 1.49 -3.75
C GLU A 53 3.06 1.05 -2.31
N SER A 54 4.31 1.14 -1.87
CA SER A 54 4.69 0.67 -0.54
C SER A 54 5.48 1.74 0.23
N PRO A 55 4.86 2.38 1.25
CA PRO A 55 3.49 2.20 1.74
C PRO A 55 2.39 2.74 0.78
N PRO A 56 1.12 2.30 0.92
CA PRO A 56 0.02 2.77 0.06
C PRO A 56 -0.21 4.29 0.12
N ALA A 57 -0.64 4.86 -1.01
CA ALA A 57 -0.94 6.29 -1.16
C ALA A 57 -2.03 6.84 -0.24
N VAL A 58 -2.67 6.07 0.63
CA VAL A 58 -3.58 6.60 1.66
C VAL A 58 -2.84 7.09 2.90
N PHE A 59 -1.55 6.75 3.06
CA PHE A 59 -0.75 7.11 4.23
C PHE A 59 0.18 8.28 3.96
N ARG A 60 0.16 9.32 4.81
CA ARG A 60 0.96 10.54 4.65
C ARG A 60 2.43 10.27 4.32
N GLU A 61 3.01 9.24 4.93
CA GLU A 61 4.42 8.85 4.80
C GLU A 61 4.72 8.04 3.52
N SER A 62 3.76 7.90 2.60
CA SER A 62 3.92 7.28 1.29
C SER A 62 4.57 8.20 0.24
N GLN A 63 5.17 9.31 0.65
CA GLN A 63 5.92 10.20 -0.24
C GLN A 63 7.19 9.47 -0.69
N ASN A 64 7.43 9.40 -2.00
CA ASN A 64 8.52 8.62 -2.59
C ASN A 64 8.43 7.12 -2.22
N ALA A 65 7.20 6.59 -2.17
CA ALA A 65 6.98 5.18 -1.91
C ALA A 65 7.66 4.32 -3.00
N SER A 66 8.12 3.13 -2.61
CA SER A 66 8.58 2.14 -3.59
C SER A 66 7.40 1.74 -4.48
N VAL A 67 7.62 1.70 -5.79
CA VAL A 67 6.61 1.31 -6.78
C VAL A 67 7.07 0.10 -7.57
N ARG A 68 6.24 -0.94 -7.62
CA ARG A 68 6.52 -2.18 -8.35
C ARG A 68 5.28 -2.66 -9.08
N ASN A 69 5.46 -3.19 -10.30
CA ASN A 69 4.39 -3.92 -10.98
C ASN A 69 4.25 -5.31 -10.35
N ILE A 70 3.09 -5.61 -9.76
CA ILE A 70 2.75 -6.93 -9.21
C ILE A 70 1.43 -7.42 -9.81
N PRO A 71 1.11 -8.73 -9.78
CA PRO A 71 -0.14 -9.25 -10.35
C PRO A 71 -1.37 -8.50 -9.84
N SER A 72 -2.28 -8.10 -10.75
CA SER A 72 -3.42 -7.26 -10.37
C SER A 72 -4.32 -7.89 -9.31
N SER A 73 -4.49 -9.22 -9.30
CA SER A 73 -5.27 -9.93 -8.29
C SER A 73 -4.65 -9.81 -6.89
N ASP A 74 -3.33 -9.93 -6.79
CA ASP A 74 -2.56 -9.82 -5.54
C ASP A 74 -2.65 -8.39 -4.98
N ASN A 75 -2.34 -7.40 -5.81
CA ASN A 75 -2.41 -5.99 -5.43
C ASN A 75 -3.79 -5.58 -4.91
N ARG A 76 -4.85 -6.01 -5.60
CA ARG A 76 -6.23 -5.66 -5.23
C ARG A 76 -6.68 -6.35 -3.95
N SER A 77 -6.20 -7.58 -3.71
CA SER A 77 -6.42 -8.31 -2.46
C SER A 77 -5.82 -7.53 -1.27
N SER A 78 -4.53 -7.17 -1.36
CA SER A 78 -3.85 -6.36 -0.33
C SER A 78 -4.52 -4.99 -0.13
N GLY A 79 -4.87 -4.32 -1.22
CA GLY A 79 -5.58 -3.04 -1.19
C GLY A 79 -6.94 -3.13 -0.49
N ALA A 80 -7.70 -4.20 -0.73
CA ALA A 80 -8.98 -4.45 -0.05
C ALA A 80 -8.79 -4.74 1.45
N GLN A 81 -7.77 -5.54 1.81
CA GLN A 81 -7.45 -5.83 3.22
C GLN A 81 -7.12 -4.56 4.00
N ILE A 82 -6.24 -3.71 3.47
CA ILE A 82 -5.86 -2.45 4.09
C ILE A 82 -7.06 -1.50 4.11
N GLY A 83 -7.73 -1.32 2.97
CA GLY A 83 -8.87 -0.41 2.81
C GLY A 83 -10.02 -0.70 3.78
N ASN A 84 -10.37 -1.98 3.96
CA ASN A 84 -11.42 -2.38 4.89
C ASN A 84 -11.04 -2.09 6.35
N GLN A 85 -9.78 -2.31 6.72
CA GLN A 85 -9.32 -2.08 8.09
C GLN A 85 -9.20 -0.60 8.46
N ILE A 86 -8.86 0.26 7.50
CA ILE A 86 -8.79 1.71 7.72
C ILE A 86 -10.13 2.42 7.51
N ARG A 87 -11.20 1.71 7.10
CA ARG A 87 -12.50 2.32 6.76
C ARG A 87 -13.07 3.20 7.87
N ASN A 88 -12.93 2.75 9.12
CA ASN A 88 -13.43 3.46 10.30
C ASN A 88 -12.34 4.26 11.03
N VAL A 89 -11.14 4.35 10.46
CA VAL A 89 -10.04 5.15 11.01
C VAL A 89 -10.16 6.57 10.47
N PRO A 90 -10.35 7.60 11.33
CA PRO A 90 -10.45 8.98 10.87
C PRO A 90 -9.14 9.44 10.23
N ASP A 91 -9.19 10.48 9.41
CA ASP A 91 -7.99 11.16 8.94
C ASP A 91 -7.16 11.67 10.13
N GLY A 92 -5.84 11.53 10.06
CA GLY A 92 -4.92 11.72 11.18
C GLY A 92 -4.76 10.49 12.09
N GLY A 93 -5.58 9.46 11.93
CA GLY A 93 -5.45 8.20 12.65
C GLY A 93 -4.15 7.47 12.32
N ARG A 94 -3.51 6.87 13.33
CA ARG A 94 -2.25 6.14 13.20
C ARG A 94 -2.51 4.64 13.09
N CYS A 95 -1.84 3.99 12.17
CA CYS A 95 -1.93 2.55 11.93
C CYS A 95 -0.53 1.96 11.70
N ARG A 96 -0.36 0.68 11.98
CA ARG A 96 0.89 -0.07 11.70
C ARG A 96 0.59 -1.23 10.78
N ILE A 97 1.39 -1.42 9.73
CA ILE A 97 1.25 -2.58 8.84
C ILE A 97 1.98 -3.76 9.46
N GLU A 98 1.29 -4.89 9.54
CA GLU A 98 1.84 -6.16 9.98
C GLU A 98 1.52 -7.21 8.93
N ILE A 99 2.51 -8.01 8.56
CA ILE A 99 2.30 -9.19 7.73
C ILE A 99 1.90 -10.33 8.66
N CYS A 100 0.84 -11.05 8.31
CA CYS A 100 0.38 -12.22 9.05
C CYS A 100 0.29 -13.44 8.14
N ASP A 101 0.43 -14.61 8.76
CA ASP A 101 0.23 -15.94 8.20
C ASP A 101 -0.57 -16.78 9.19
#